data_AF-A0A8T3RG16-F1
#
_entry.id   AF-A0A8T3RG16-F1
#
_cell.length_a   1.000
_cell.length_b   1.000
_cell.length_c   1.000
_cell.angle_alpha   90.00
_cell.angle_beta   90.00
_cell.angle_gamma   90.00
#
_symmetry.space_group_name_H-M   'P 1'
#
loop_
_entity.id
_entity.type
_entity.pdbx_description
1 polymer ?
#
loop_
_entity_poly.entity_id
_entity_poly.type
_entity_poly.pdbx_seq_one_letter_code
_entity_poly.pdbx_strand_id
1 'polypeptide(L)'
;MKGTLEERLKSLLEDYNYMVVEPSSGQIEKVIITSLKQPPDKRYISPYVASTRVGAHHQVQAFIIGPNNQGRDVALLVDTGASTVVLPASMSTQLGFQPGDLEDGAAQTQATG
;
A
#
# COMPACT_ATOMS: atom_id res chain seq x y z
N MET A 1 19.04 28.62 -9.41
CA MET A 1 18.62 27.29 -9.91
C MET A 1 18.82 27.25 -11.42
N LYS A 2 19.78 26.45 -11.91
CA LYS A 2 20.06 26.25 -13.34
C LYS A 2 19.34 24.97 -13.77
N GLY A 3 18.42 25.08 -14.71
CA GLY A 3 17.63 23.98 -15.28
C GLY A 3 16.83 24.51 -16.46
N THR A 4 16.46 23.64 -17.40
CA THR A 4 15.70 24.02 -18.60
C THR A 4 14.30 24.54 -18.20
N LEU A 5 13.63 25.24 -19.11
CA LEU A 5 12.26 25.72 -18.88
C LEU A 5 11.32 24.56 -18.51
N GLU A 6 11.48 23.41 -19.17
CA GLU A 6 10.72 22.19 -18.92
C GLU A 6 10.94 21.66 -17.50
N GLU A 7 12.19 21.63 -17.03
CA GLU A 7 12.51 21.18 -15.66
C GLU A 7 11.88 22.09 -14.61
N ARG A 8 11.89 23.40 -14.85
CA ARG A 8 11.24 24.37 -13.97
C ARG A 8 9.73 24.22 -13.99
N LEU A 9 9.14 24.00 -15.17
CA LEU A 9 7.70 23.79 -15.29
C LEU A 9 7.26 22.51 -14.59
N LYS A 10 8.02 21.42 -14.74
CA LYS A 10 7.78 20.16 -14.02
C LYS A 10 7.80 20.34 -12.51
N SER A 11 8.75 21.12 -11.99
CA SER A 11 8.83 21.41 -10.56
C SER A 11 7.66 22.28 -10.08
N LEU A 12 7.28 23.32 -10.83
CA LEU A 12 6.16 24.19 -10.46
C LEU A 12 4.80 23.49 -10.44
N LEU A 13 4.66 22.43 -11.25
CA LEU A 13 3.41 21.70 -11.43
C LEU A 13 3.48 20.30 -10.82
N GLU A 14 4.38 20.07 -9.85
CA GLU A 14 4.60 18.76 -9.27
C GLU A 14 3.34 18.15 -8.64
N ASP A 15 2.45 18.98 -8.12
CA ASP A 15 1.18 18.59 -7.48
C ASP A 15 -0.04 18.62 -8.42
N TYR A 16 0.17 18.81 -9.72
CA TYR A 16 -0.92 18.96 -10.69
C TYR A 16 -0.86 17.93 -11.80
N ASN A 17 -2.03 17.51 -12.28
CA ASN A 17 -2.17 16.88 -13.58
C ASN A 17 -2.27 17.99 -14.63
N TYR A 18 -1.39 17.96 -15.63
CA TYR A 18 -1.36 18.98 -16.66
C TYR A 18 -0.93 18.40 -18.01
N MET A 19 -1.29 19.12 -19.06
CA MET A 19 -0.80 18.90 -20.42
C MET A 19 -0.06 20.14 -20.90
N VAL A 20 1.05 19.94 -21.60
CA VAL A 20 1.80 21.01 -22.27
C VAL A 20 1.57 20.89 -23.76
N VAL A 21 1.19 21.99 -24.40
CA VAL A 21 1.07 22.11 -25.85
C VAL A 21 2.36 22.75 -26.36
N GLU A 22 3.12 22.00 -27.14
CA GLU A 22 4.40 22.42 -27.71
C GLU A 22 4.36 22.25 -29.24
N PRO A 23 4.13 23.33 -30.01
CA PRO A 23 4.09 23.25 -31.48
C PRO A 23 5.47 22.92 -32.10
N SER A 24 6.55 23.19 -31.36
CA SER A 24 7.90 22.75 -31.69
C SER A 24 8.70 22.51 -30.41
N SER A 25 9.70 21.62 -30.46
CA SER A 25 10.49 21.20 -29.29
C SER A 25 11.08 22.40 -28.55
N GLY A 26 10.72 22.57 -27.28
CA GLY A 26 11.19 23.66 -26.43
C GLY A 26 10.41 24.98 -26.54
N GLN A 27 9.39 25.05 -27.41
CA GLN A 27 8.45 26.17 -27.47
C GLN A 27 7.14 25.79 -26.79
N ILE A 28 6.95 26.24 -25.55
CA ILE A 28 5.70 26.04 -24.83
C ILE A 28 4.68 27.08 -25.28
N GLU A 29 3.62 26.63 -25.95
CA GLU A 29 2.51 27.48 -26.37
C GLU A 29 1.45 27.60 -25.27
N LYS A 30 1.12 26.47 -24.61
CA LYS A 30 0.08 26.45 -23.59
C LYS A 30 0.32 25.37 -22.54
N VAL A 31 -0.09 25.65 -21.31
CA VAL A 31 -0.21 24.65 -20.25
C VAL A 31 -1.67 24.58 -19.81
N ILE A 32 -2.22 23.37 -19.76
CA ILE A 32 -3.60 23.10 -19.33
C ILE A 32 -3.54 22.27 -18.06
N ILE A 33 -3.94 22.86 -16.94
CA ILE A 33 -4.10 22.14 -15.68
C ILE A 33 -5.48 21.48 -15.67
N THR A 34 -5.52 20.16 -15.53
CA THR A 34 -6.78 19.40 -15.54
C THR A 34 -7.31 19.18 -14.12
N SER A 35 -6.41 18.96 -13.16
CA SER A 35 -6.75 18.73 -11.76
C SER A 35 -5.53 18.84 -10.87
N LEU A 36 -5.74 18.95 -9.56
CA LEU A 36 -4.72 18.61 -8.58
C LEU A 36 -4.45 17.10 -8.65
N LYS A 37 -3.19 16.69 -8.50
CA LYS A 37 -2.87 15.32 -8.16
C LYS A 37 -3.53 15.07 -6.81
N GLN A 38 -4.46 14.12 -6.78
CA GLN A 38 -4.90 13.64 -5.49
C GLN A 38 -3.68 13.00 -4.82
N PRO A 39 -3.35 13.38 -3.57
CA PRO A 39 -2.42 12.57 -2.81
C PRO A 39 -2.96 11.13 -2.86
N PRO A 40 -2.09 10.10 -2.98
CA PRO A 40 -2.53 8.73 -2.97
C PRO A 40 -3.50 8.58 -1.81
N ASP A 41 -4.75 8.21 -2.13
CA ASP A 41 -5.92 8.37 -1.29
C ASP A 41 -5.53 8.18 0.18
N LYS A 42 -5.82 9.17 1.04
CA LYS A 42 -5.92 8.89 2.47
C LYS A 42 -6.99 7.83 2.56
N ARG A 43 -6.57 6.56 2.60
CA ARG A 43 -7.43 5.36 2.56
C ARG A 43 -8.63 5.70 3.40
N TYR A 44 -9.80 5.77 2.77
CA TYR A 44 -11.04 5.92 3.50
C TYR A 44 -11.10 4.68 4.40
N ILE A 45 -10.69 4.82 5.66
CA ILE A 45 -10.75 3.73 6.63
C ILE A 45 -12.22 3.66 7.00
N SER A 46 -12.98 2.91 6.20
CA SER A 46 -14.26 2.40 6.64
C SER A 46 -14.02 1.75 8.00
N PRO A 47 -14.78 2.10 9.06
CA PRO A 47 -14.69 1.41 10.34
C PRO A 47 -15.14 -0.05 10.23
N TYR A 48 -15.70 -0.44 9.08
CA TYR A 48 -16.12 -1.79 8.75
C TYR A 48 -15.16 -2.41 7.74
N VAL A 49 -14.73 -3.64 8.04
CA VAL A 49 -13.95 -4.48 7.14
C VAL A 49 -14.86 -5.59 6.62
N ALA A 50 -14.91 -5.76 5.29
CA ALA A 50 -15.63 -6.88 4.70
C ALA A 50 -14.99 -8.20 5.15
N SER A 51 -15.81 -9.12 5.64
CA SER A 51 -15.35 -10.43 6.12
C SER A 51 -16.23 -11.55 5.59
N THR A 52 -15.67 -12.74 5.52
CA THR A 52 -16.38 -13.98 5.22
C THR A 52 -16.43 -14.83 6.47
N ARG A 53 -17.58 -15.41 6.80
CA ARG A 53 -17.70 -16.32 7.94
C ARG A 53 -17.20 -17.71 7.54
N VAL A 54 -16.22 -18.24 8.28
CA VAL A 54 -15.63 -19.57 8.08
C VAL A 54 -15.75 -20.35 9.39
N GLY A 55 -16.69 -21.30 9.43
CA GLY A 55 -17.03 -22.02 10.67
C GLY A 55 -17.50 -21.07 11.78
N ALA A 56 -16.76 -21.03 12.89
CA ALA A 56 -17.03 -20.15 14.03
C ALA A 56 -16.29 -18.79 13.96
N HIS A 57 -15.50 -18.55 12.92
CA HIS A 57 -14.62 -17.38 12.83
C HIS A 57 -15.00 -16.47 11.66
N HIS A 58 -14.51 -15.23 11.70
CA HIS A 58 -14.51 -14.32 10.56
C HIS A 58 -13.13 -14.32 9.91
N GLN A 59 -13.10 -14.34 8.59
CA GLN A 59 -11.90 -14.23 7.77
C GLN A 59 -11.93 -12.92 6.98
N VAL A 60 -10.81 -12.22 6.95
CA VAL A 60 -10.61 -11.00 6.15
C VAL A 60 -9.47 -11.19 5.17
N GLN A 61 -9.59 -10.61 3.98
CA GLN A 61 -8.49 -10.53 3.03
C GLN A 61 -7.65 -9.30 3.35
N ALA A 62 -6.33 -9.48 3.49
CA ALA A 62 -5.40 -8.41 3.80
C ALA A 62 -4.17 -8.48 2.91
N PHE A 63 -3.55 -7.33 2.67
CA PHE A 63 -2.23 -7.21 2.08
C PHE A 63 -1.24 -6.81 3.18
N ILE A 64 -0.29 -7.68 3.50
CA ILE A 64 0.72 -7.45 4.54
C ILE A 64 2.05 -7.14 3.87
N ILE A 65 2.75 -6.11 4.36
CA ILE A 65 4.09 -5.73 3.93
C ILE A 65 5.04 -5.94 5.10
N GLY A 66 6.12 -6.69 4.89
CA GLY A 66 7.16 -6.88 5.88
C GLY A 66 8.37 -5.95 5.70
N PRO A 67 9.42 -6.08 6.54
CA PRO A 67 10.57 -5.17 6.58
C PRO A 67 11.33 -5.03 5.25
N ASN A 68 11.27 -6.02 4.37
CA ASN A 68 11.94 -5.98 3.06
C ASN A 68 11.10 -5.28 1.97
N ASN A 69 9.99 -4.63 2.32
CA ASN A 69 8.99 -4.06 1.41
C ASN A 69 8.33 -5.06 0.46
N GLN A 70 8.47 -6.37 0.70
CA GLN A 70 7.72 -7.38 -0.03
C GLN A 70 6.33 -7.53 0.61
N GLY A 71 5.31 -7.36 -0.22
CA GLY A 71 3.92 -7.48 0.19
C GLY A 71 3.30 -8.80 -0.23
N ARG A 72 2.31 -9.28 0.54
CA ARG A 72 1.58 -10.52 0.27
C ARG A 72 0.11 -10.40 0.61
N ASP A 73 -0.72 -10.94 -0.26
CA ASP A 73 -2.13 -11.20 0.02
C ASP A 73 -2.27 -12.42 0.93
N VAL A 74 -2.98 -12.25 2.05
CA VAL A 74 -3.24 -13.30 3.02
C VAL A 74 -4.67 -13.25 3.53
N ALA A 75 -5.21 -14.42 3.85
CA ALA A 75 -6.44 -14.56 4.61
C ALA A 75 -6.11 -14.57 6.11
N LEU A 76 -6.68 -13.63 6.87
CA LEU A 76 -6.50 -13.54 8.32
C LEU A 76 -7.80 -13.91 9.03
N LEU A 77 -7.69 -14.71 10.10
CA LEU A 77 -8.79 -14.93 11.03
C LEU A 77 -8.86 -13.78 12.03
N VAL A 78 -10.07 -13.33 12.34
CA VAL A 78 -10.32 -12.26 13.30
C VAL A 78 -10.47 -12.87 14.70
N ASP A 79 -9.56 -12.50 15.60
CA ASP A 79 -9.64 -12.74 17.03
C ASP A 79 -9.68 -11.39 17.77
N THR A 80 -10.82 -11.06 18.37
CA THR A 80 -11.02 -9.77 19.06
C THR A 80 -10.34 -9.70 20.43
N GLY A 81 -9.85 -10.82 20.96
CA GLY A 81 -9.10 -10.88 22.22
C GLY A 81 -7.59 -10.77 22.05
N ALA A 82 -7.08 -10.80 20.82
CA ALA A 82 -5.65 -10.78 20.54
C ALA A 82 -5.09 -9.34 20.49
N SER A 83 -3.89 -9.15 21.04
CA SER A 83 -3.09 -7.92 20.89
C SER A 83 -1.98 -8.05 19.85
N THR A 84 -1.80 -9.24 19.27
CA THR A 84 -0.73 -9.58 18.35
C THR A 84 -1.28 -10.22 17.07
N VAL A 85 -0.54 -10.07 15.97
CA VAL A 85 -0.82 -10.79 14.72
C VAL A 85 0.10 -12.00 14.69
N VAL A 86 -0.48 -13.19 14.55
CA VAL A 86 0.30 -14.42 14.39
C VAL A 86 0.33 -14.80 12.91
N LEU A 87 1.54 -14.94 12.39
CA LEU A 87 1.79 -15.37 11.02
C LEU A 87 2.40 -16.78 11.03
N PRO A 88 2.07 -17.64 10.05
CA PRO A 88 2.77 -18.91 9.88
C PRO A 88 4.28 -18.70 9.74
N ALA A 89 5.08 -19.54 10.39
CA ALA A 89 6.55 -19.43 10.35
C ALA A 89 7.10 -19.43 8.92
N SER A 90 6.42 -20.08 7.97
CA SER A 90 6.78 -20.06 6.55
C SER A 90 6.69 -18.67 5.90
N MET A 91 5.96 -17.72 6.47
CA MET A 91 5.83 -16.35 5.96
C MET A 91 6.92 -15.40 6.45
N SER A 92 7.66 -15.75 7.52
CA SER A 92 8.69 -14.87 8.09
C SER A 92 9.74 -14.46 7.05
N THR A 93 10.33 -15.45 6.38
CA THR A 93 11.33 -15.26 5.33
C THR A 93 10.78 -14.55 4.10
N GLN A 94 9.51 -14.81 3.75
CA GLN A 94 8.86 -14.21 2.58
C GLN A 94 8.59 -12.71 2.76
N LEU A 95 8.25 -12.31 3.99
CA LEU A 95 8.05 -10.92 4.40
C LEU A 95 9.37 -10.24 4.83
N GLY A 96 10.49 -10.99 4.83
CA GLY A 96 11.81 -10.46 5.13
C GLY A 96 12.10 -10.20 6.60
N PHE A 97 11.36 -10.86 7.51
CA PHE A 97 11.68 -10.87 8.93
C PHE A 97 12.93 -11.72 9.19
N GLN A 98 13.84 -11.19 10.00
CA GLN A 98 14.96 -11.91 10.60
C GLN A 98 14.50 -12.65 11.88
N PRO A 99 15.23 -13.67 12.34
CA PRO A 99 14.88 -14.39 13.57
C PRO A 99 14.74 -13.52 14.83
N GLY A 100 15.40 -12.36 14.87
CA GLY A 100 15.26 -11.40 15.98
C GLY A 100 14.09 -10.41 15.85
N ASP A 101 13.40 -10.40 14.70
CA ASP A 101 12.28 -9.49 14.45
C ASP A 101 10.93 -10.07 14.94
N LEU A 102 10.92 -11.35 15.30
CA LEU A 102 9.73 -12.11 15.68
C LEU A 102 9.94 -12.80 17.03
N GLU A 103 8.87 -12.90 17.81
CA GLU A 103 8.86 -13.73 19.01
C GLU A 103 8.24 -15.09 18.67
N ASP A 104 8.86 -16.17 19.14
CA ASP A 104 8.28 -17.51 19.02
C ASP A 104 6.96 -17.56 19.79
N GLY A 105 5.90 -17.97 19.10
CA GLY A 105 4.56 -18.08 19.67
C GLY A 105 3.85 -19.33 19.19
N ALA A 106 3.09 -19.96 20.07
CA ALA A 106 2.17 -21.03 19.69
C ALA A 106 0.80 -20.43 19.39
N ALA A 107 0.33 -20.57 18.16
CA ALA A 107 -1.05 -20.28 17.80
C ALA A 107 -1.76 -21.54 17.31
N GLN A 108 -2.96 -21.76 17.84
CA GLN A 108 -3.84 -22.79 17.35
C GLN A 108 -4.47 -22.29 16.03
N THR A 109 -3.91 -22.72 14.90
CA THR A 109 -4.58 -22.52 13.61
C THR A 109 -5.49 -23.72 13.37
N GLN A 110 -6.79 -23.50 13.23
CA GLN A 110 -7.66 -24.55 12.73
C GLN A 110 -7.40 -24.68 11.22
N ALA A 111 -6.90 -25.84 10.80
CA ALA A 111 -6.77 -26.16 9.39
C ALA A 111 -8.17 -26.20 8.76
N THR A 112 -8.40 -25.36 7.75
CA THR A 112 -9.60 -25.41 6.92
C THR A 112 -9.45 -26.63 6.00
N GLY A 113 -10.33 -27.61 6.16
CA GLY A 113 -10.49 -28.74 5.22
C GLY A 113 -11.32 -28.34 4.00
#